data_AF-A0A2P8KL90-F1
#
_entry.id   AF-A0A2P8KL90-F1
#
_cell.length_a   1.000
_cell.length_b   1.000
_cell.length_c   1.000
_cell.angle_alpha   90.00
_cell.angle_beta   90.00
_cell.angle_gamma   90.00
#
_symmetry.space_group_name_H-M   'P 1'
#
loop_
_entity.id
_entity.type
_entity.pdbx_description
1 polymer ?
#
loop_
_entity_poly.entity_id
_entity_poly.type
_entity_poly.pdbx_seq_one_letter_code
_entity_poly.pdbx_strand_id
1 'polypeptide(L)' 'MNTVPARKRALRLVPAPEGTIDADMVAFTIMDWIDREYPTFWEAHPKIARVSVRNTIVRAVMAEAGKR' A
#
# COMPACT_ATOMS: atom_id res chain seq x y z
N MET A 1 32.23 -30.76 -4.86
CA MET A 1 31.26 -29.65 -4.98
C MET A 1 30.13 -29.91 -3.98
N ASN A 2 30.15 -29.24 -2.83
CA ASN A 2 29.09 -29.36 -1.83
C ASN A 2 27.96 -28.39 -2.19
N THR A 3 26.82 -28.92 -2.63
CA THR A 3 25.60 -28.14 -2.84
C THR A 3 24.92 -27.92 -1.49
N VAL A 4 25.05 -26.72 -0.93
CA VAL A 4 24.30 -26.32 0.27
C VAL A 4 22.82 -26.17 -0.13
N PRO A 5 21.89 -26.95 0.45
CA PRO A 5 20.47 -26.77 0.15
C PRO A 5 20.01 -25.41 0.68
N ALA A 6 19.45 -24.59 -0.19
CA ALA A 6 18.88 -23.30 0.16
C ALA A 6 17.84 -23.49 1.27
N ARG A 7 18.14 -22.99 2.47
CA ARG A 7 17.18 -22.92 3.59
C ARG A 7 15.98 -22.09 3.12
N LYS A 8 14.90 -22.75 2.72
CA LYS A 8 13.58 -22.12 2.55
C LYS A 8 13.21 -21.52 3.89
N ARG A 9 13.35 -20.20 4.03
CA ARG A 9 12.79 -19.45 5.15
C ARG A 9 11.28 -19.67 5.07
N ALA A 10 10.74 -20.48 5.98
CA ALA A 10 9.30 -20.60 6.14
C ALA A 10 8.77 -19.20 6.47
N LEU A 11 8.18 -18.56 5.47
CA LEU A 11 7.39 -17.36 5.69
C LEU A 11 6.34 -17.76 6.72
N ARG A 12 6.39 -17.15 7.91
CA ARG A 12 5.36 -17.37 8.93
C ARG A 12 4.03 -17.09 8.24
N LEU A 13 3.19 -18.11 8.15
CA LEU A 13 1.81 -18.01 7.69
C LEU A 13 1.06 -17.20 8.75
N VAL A 14 1.27 -15.88 8.74
CA VAL A 14 0.33 -14.97 9.40
C VAL A 14 -0.98 -15.20 8.66
N PRO A 15 -2.05 -15.61 9.36
CA PRO A 15 -3.36 -15.74 8.74
C PRO A 15 -3.65 -14.47 7.97
N ALA A 16 -4.10 -14.60 6.72
CA ALA A 16 -4.56 -13.44 5.98
C ALA A 16 -5.61 -12.74 6.85
N PRO A 17 -5.47 -11.44 7.16
CA PRO A 17 -6.42 -10.76 8.04
C PRO A 17 -7.83 -10.93 7.46
N GLU A 18 -8.72 -11.46 8.30
CA GLU A 18 -10.14 -11.65 7.99
C GLU A 18 -10.80 -10.28 7.92
N GLY A 19 -10.97 -9.78 6.70
CA GLY A 19 -11.60 -8.49 6.46
C GLY A 19 -11.46 -8.05 5.01
N THR A 20 -12.51 -7.43 4.49
CA THR A 20 -12.41 -6.59 3.29
C THR A 20 -11.52 -5.40 3.63
N ILE A 21 -10.44 -5.22 2.87
CA ILE A 21 -9.62 -4.01 3.00
C ILE A 21 -10.46 -2.86 2.44
N ASP A 22 -10.89 -1.94 3.31
CA ASP A 22 -11.56 -0.71 2.89
C ASP A 22 -10.53 0.20 2.20
N ALA A 23 -10.57 0.21 0.87
CA ALA A 23 -9.64 0.96 0.04
C ALA A 23 -9.77 2.48 0.24
N ASP A 24 -10.97 2.98 0.54
CA ASP A 24 -11.19 4.40 0.81
C ASP A 24 -10.62 4.80 2.17
N MET A 25 -10.78 3.94 3.19
CA MET A 25 -10.15 4.15 4.50
C MET A 25 -8.62 4.18 4.37
N VAL A 26 -8.03 3.22 3.65
CA VAL A 26 -6.57 3.18 3.44
C VAL A 26 -6.08 4.41 2.67
N ALA A 27 -6.79 4.81 1.62
CA ALA A 27 -6.45 6.01 0.86
C ALA A 27 -6.55 7.27 1.73
N PHE A 28 -7.58 7.38 2.58
CA PHE A 28 -7.69 8.49 3.52
C PHE A 28 -6.51 8.55 4.49
N THR A 29 -6.16 7.43 5.14
CA THR A 29 -5.06 7.37 6.11
C THR A 29 -3.71 7.73 5.49
N ILE A 30 -3.42 7.25 4.28
CA ILE A 30 -2.17 7.57 3.59
C ILE A 30 -2.13 9.05 3.19
N MET A 31 -3.23 9.59 2.68
CA MET A 31 -3.30 11.00 2.30
C MET A 31 -3.14 11.94 3.51
N ASP A 32 -3.78 11.63 4.64
CA ASP A 32 -3.62 12.37 5.91
C ASP A 32 -2.18 12.29 6.46
N TRP A 33 -1.53 11.13 6.33
CA TRP A 33 -0.12 11.00 6.70
C TRP A 33 0.80 11.85 5.80
N ILE A 34 0.58 11.87 4.48
CA ILE A 34 1.34 12.72 3.56
C ILE A 34 1.15 14.20 3.92
N ASP A 35 -0.07 14.62 4.24
CA ASP A 35 -0.34 16.00 4.64
C ASP A 35 0.40 16.42 5.90
N ARG A 36 0.57 15.51 6.86
CA ARG A 36 1.25 15.76 8.14
C ARG A 36 2.77 15.77 7.99
N GLU A 37 3.33 14.76 7.31
CA GLU A 37 4.78 14.59 7.22
C GLU A 37 5.42 15.40 6.09
N TYR A 38 4.67 15.64 5.00
CA TYR A 38 5.18 16.31 3.81
C TYR A 38 4.21 17.39 3.30
N PRO A 39 3.90 18.43 4.11
CA PRO A 39 2.95 19.48 3.71
C PRO A 39 3.36 20.21 2.43
N THR A 40 4.66 20.41 2.20
CA THR A 40 5.21 21.07 1.00
C THR A 40 5.19 20.19 -0.25
N PHE A 41 4.94 18.89 -0.12
CA PHE A 41 4.85 17.96 -1.25
C PHE A 41 3.82 18.44 -2.28
N TRP A 42 2.69 18.98 -1.79
CA TRP A 42 1.60 19.43 -2.66
C TRP A 42 1.86 20.77 -3.33
N GLU A 43 2.77 21.60 -2.81
CA GLU A 43 3.09 22.91 -3.41
C GLU A 43 3.84 22.76 -4.73
N ALA A 44 4.66 21.72 -4.84
CA ALA A 44 5.42 21.40 -6.05
C ALA A 44 4.58 20.75 -7.16
N HIS A 45 3.32 20.39 -6.89
CA HIS A 45 2.49 19.61 -7.79
C HIS A 45 1.17 20.34 -8.14
N PRO A 46 0.62 20.10 -9.34
CA PRO A 46 -0.71 20.58 -9.68
C PRO A 46 -1.77 20.04 -8.71
N LYS A 47 -2.83 20.83 -8.42
CA LYS A 47 -3.92 20.43 -7.51
C LYS A 47 -4.57 19.08 -7.88
N ILE A 48 -4.58 18.71 -9.16
CA ILE A 48 -5.10 17.43 -9.65
C ILE A 48 -4.26 16.22 -9.21
N ALA A 49 -2.98 16.41 -8.89
CA ALA A 49 -2.09 15.33 -8.45
C ALA A 49 -2.63 14.64 -7.19
N ARG A 50 -3.26 15.40 -6.29
CA ARG A 50 -3.87 14.88 -5.06
C ARG A 50 -4.96 13.82 -5.33
N VAL A 51 -5.81 14.09 -6.33
CA VAL A 51 -6.85 13.15 -6.77
C VAL A 51 -6.22 11.93 -7.45
N SER A 52 -5.19 12.14 -8.28
CA SER A 52 -4.47 11.07 -8.96
C SER A 52 -3.79 10.11 -7.97
N VAL A 53 -3.14 10.65 -6.94
CA VAL A 53 -2.50 9.85 -5.87
C VAL A 53 -3.54 9.04 -5.11
N ARG A 54 -4.63 9.67 -4.63
CA ARG A 54 -5.73 8.95 -3.97
C ARG A 54 -6.26 7.80 -4.83
N ASN A 55 -6.60 8.07 -6.08
CA ASN A 55 -7.16 7.05 -6.99
C ASN A 55 -6.16 5.92 -7.26
N THR A 56 -4.87 6.24 -7.33
CA THR A 56 -3.81 5.24 -7.51
C THR A 56 -3.71 4.33 -6.29
N ILE A 57 -3.79 4.88 -5.08
CA ILE A 57 -3.80 4.11 -3.83
C ILE A 57 -5.02 3.18 -3.79
N VAL A 58 -6.22 3.71 -4.06
CA VAL A 58 -7.46 2.91 -4.08
C VAL A 58 -7.34 1.74 -5.07
N ARG A 59 -6.85 1.99 -6.29
CA ARG A 59 -6.64 0.95 -7.30
C ARG A 59 -5.62 -0.10 -6.86
N ALA A 60 -4.51 0.32 -6.24
CA ALA A 60 -3.50 -0.59 -5.73
C ALA A 60 -4.05 -1.49 -4.62
N VAL A 61 -4.82 -0.92 -3.70
CA VAL A 61 -5.45 -1.68 -2.60
C VAL A 61 -6.49 -2.66 -3.14
N MET A 62 -7.36 -2.23 -4.06
CA MET A 62 -8.35 -3.12 -4.69
C MET A 62 -7.68 -4.24 -5.49
N ALA A 63 -6.60 -3.95 -6.22
CA ALA A 63 -5.85 -4.96 -6.95
C ALA A 63 -5.19 -5.98 -6.01
N GLU A 64 -4.70 -5.55 -4.84
CA GLU A 64 -4.14 -6.46 -3.85
C GLU A 64 -5.21 -7.28 -3.14
N ALA A 65 -6.35 -6.68 -2.80
CA ALA A 65 -7.49 -7.38 -2.24
C ALA A 65 -8.04 -8.46 -3.18
N GLY A 66 -8.04 -8.21 -4.50
CA GLY A 66 -8.51 -9.17 -5.51
C GLY A 66 -7.53 -10.30 -5.88
N LYS A 67 -6.29 -10.28 -5.37
CA LYS A 67 -5.35 -11.41 -5.51
C LYS A 67 -5.55 -12.50 -4.45
N ARG A 68 -6.38 -12.22 -3.44
CA ARG A 68 -6.79 -13.20 -2.42
C ARG A 68 -7.89 -14.10 -2.95
#